data_AF-A0A5B1QAQ5-F1
#
_entry.id   AF-A0A5B1QAQ5-F1
#
_cell.length_a   1.000
_cell.length_b   1.000
_cell.length_c   1.000
_cell.angle_alpha   90.00
_cell.angle_beta   90.00
_cell.angle_gamma   90.00
#
_symmetry.space_group_name_H-M   'P 1'
#
loop_
_entity.id
_entity.type
_entity.pdbx_description
1 polymer ?
#
loop_
_entity_poly.entity_id
_entity_poly.type
_entity_poly.pdbx_seq_one_letter_code
_entity_poly.pdbx_strand_id
1 'polypeptide(L)'
;MDPGELPWLTMGAGMISMDGNAGRNTNQMMRDMVTVMQRRHGEGDRLTSPQIQRLIDELPRLTEEDLEANGQYDGSCPICMNTYLAALAEEEMSQVMDSPAHPVENLGVTRLAKTCGHIFCRKDLLTWIRDGVSRSLHH
;
A
#
# COMPACT_ATOMS: atom_id res chain seq x y z
N MET A 1 36.00 55.81 -13.73
CA MET A 1 35.61 54.45 -14.13
C MET A 1 34.10 54.36 -14.05
N ASP A 2 33.51 53.92 -15.15
CA ASP A 2 32.12 54.04 -15.55
C ASP A 2 31.28 52.87 -14.98
N PRO A 3 30.01 53.08 -14.55
CA PRO A 3 29.15 52.04 -13.97
C PRO A 3 28.68 50.92 -14.95
N GLY A 4 29.19 50.86 -16.18
CA GLY A 4 28.75 49.96 -17.24
C GLY A 4 29.19 48.47 -17.19
N GLU A 5 29.74 47.95 -16.09
CA GLU A 5 30.22 46.55 -16.03
C GLU A 5 29.41 45.64 -15.08
N LEU A 6 28.08 45.71 -15.11
CA LEU A 6 27.23 44.70 -14.48
C LEU A 6 26.31 44.03 -15.52
N PRO A 7 26.74 42.89 -16.10
CA PRO A 7 26.07 42.24 -17.23
C PRO A 7 24.74 41.52 -16.89
N TRP A 8 24.20 41.69 -15.69
CA TRP A 8 22.95 41.03 -15.27
C TRP A 8 21.73 41.98 -15.28
N LEU A 9 21.90 43.27 -15.59
CA LEU A 9 20.82 44.27 -15.53
C LEU A 9 20.11 44.58 -16.86
N THR A 10 20.39 43.88 -17.97
CA THR A 10 19.80 44.20 -19.30
C THR A 10 19.10 43.06 -20.03
N MET A 11 18.84 41.91 -19.40
CA MET A 11 17.98 40.87 -20.01
C MET A 11 16.53 41.02 -19.57
N GLY A 12 15.89 42.10 -20.02
CA GLY A 12 14.48 42.40 -19.78
C GLY A 12 13.75 42.81 -21.05
N ALA A 13 13.91 42.08 -22.15
CA ALA A 13 13.11 42.25 -23.37
C ALA A 13 13.21 41.01 -24.27
N GLY A 14 12.61 39.90 -23.83
CA GLY A 14 12.44 38.69 -24.63
C GLY A 14 11.01 38.19 -24.50
N MET A 15 10.15 38.69 -25.38
CA MET A 15 8.73 38.32 -25.46
C MET A 15 8.63 36.85 -25.87
N ILE A 16 8.13 35.98 -24.98
CA ILE A 16 7.68 34.65 -25.34
C ILE A 16 6.16 34.77 -25.55
N SER A 17 5.72 34.83 -26.80
CA SER A 17 4.31 34.64 -27.13
C SER A 17 3.90 33.24 -26.66
N MET A 18 3.16 33.18 -25.55
CA MET A 18 2.41 31.99 -25.17
C MET A 18 1.05 32.05 -25.84
N ASP A 19 1.00 31.71 -27.12
CA ASP A 19 -0.24 31.31 -27.77
C ASP A 19 -0.58 29.90 -27.28
N GLY A 20 -1.40 29.83 -26.23
CA GLY A 20 -1.68 28.56 -25.57
C GLY A 20 -2.85 28.63 -24.60
N ASN A 21 -4.05 28.87 -25.12
CA ASN A 21 -5.33 28.47 -24.52
C ASN A 21 -5.46 28.67 -22.99
N ALA A 22 -5.40 29.93 -22.55
CA ALA A 22 -5.72 30.33 -21.18
C ALA A 22 -7.24 30.22 -20.94
N GLY A 23 -7.70 28.99 -20.72
CA GLY A 23 -9.12 28.70 -20.54
C GLY A 23 -9.37 27.39 -19.80
N ARG A 24 -8.49 26.97 -18.89
CA ARG A 24 -8.85 25.92 -17.92
C ARG A 24 -9.73 26.56 -16.84
N ASN A 25 -11.01 26.66 -17.18
CA ASN A 25 -12.09 26.93 -16.25
C ASN A 25 -11.88 26.06 -15.00
N THR A 26 -11.98 26.62 -13.79
CA THR A 26 -11.92 25.88 -12.51
C THR A 26 -12.83 24.65 -12.50
N ASN A 27 -13.94 24.72 -13.24
CA ASN A 27 -14.84 23.58 -13.47
C ASN A 27 -14.17 22.40 -14.18
N GLN A 28 -13.23 22.64 -15.10
CA GLN A 28 -12.45 21.59 -15.77
C GLN A 28 -11.50 20.91 -14.78
N MET A 29 -10.79 21.69 -13.96
CA MET A 29 -9.89 21.13 -12.94
C MET A 29 -10.66 20.34 -11.86
N MET A 30 -11.86 20.81 -11.49
CA MET A 30 -12.75 20.10 -10.57
C MET A 30 -13.28 18.79 -11.20
N ARG A 31 -13.65 18.80 -12.48
CA ARG A 31 -14.03 17.57 -13.21
C ARG A 31 -12.89 16.58 -13.35
N ASP A 32 -11.67 17.07 -13.60
CA ASP A 32 -10.49 16.22 -13.69
C ASP A 32 -10.16 15.63 -12.32
N MET A 33 -10.27 16.39 -11.22
CA MET A 33 -10.15 15.86 -9.86
C MET A 33 -11.23 14.83 -9.52
N VAL A 34 -12.50 15.10 -9.86
CA VAL A 34 -13.59 14.15 -9.68
C VAL A 34 -13.32 12.87 -10.47
N THR A 35 -12.83 12.98 -11.70
CA THR A 35 -12.46 11.84 -12.54
C THR A 35 -11.30 11.03 -11.94
N VAL A 36 -10.29 11.70 -11.38
CA VAL A 36 -9.16 11.04 -10.70
C VAL A 36 -9.60 10.38 -9.39
N MET A 37 -10.50 11.01 -8.63
CA MET A 37 -11.08 10.44 -7.41
C MET A 37 -12.01 9.25 -7.73
N GLN A 38 -12.78 9.33 -8.82
CA GLN A 38 -13.61 8.23 -9.33
C GLN A 38 -12.74 7.06 -9.81
N ARG A 39 -11.60 7.31 -10.48
CA ARG A 39 -10.66 6.24 -10.85
C ARG A 39 -9.99 5.56 -9.65
N ARG A 40 -9.91 6.21 -8.49
CA ARG A 40 -9.42 5.59 -7.24
C ARG A 40 -10.48 4.71 -6.58
N HIS A 41 -11.76 5.02 -6.78
CA HIS A 41 -12.85 4.09 -6.54
C HIS A 41 -12.96 3.14 -7.74
N GLY A 42 -11.98 2.25 -7.89
CA GLY A 42 -12.21 1.09 -8.75
C GLY A 42 -13.49 0.40 -8.28
N GLU A 43 -14.45 0.21 -9.19
CA GLU A 43 -15.52 -0.79 -9.07
C GLU A 43 -14.87 -2.18 -9.01
N GLY A 44 -14.14 -2.44 -7.93
CA GLY A 44 -13.75 -3.78 -7.53
C GLY A 44 -14.98 -4.40 -6.90
N ASP A 45 -15.51 -5.43 -7.55
CA ASP A 45 -16.52 -6.33 -7.00
C ASP A 45 -16.20 -6.61 -5.52
N ARG A 46 -17.09 -6.19 -4.61
CA ARG A 46 -16.85 -6.31 -3.17
C ARG A 46 -16.79 -7.79 -2.86
N LEU A 47 -15.64 -8.26 -2.34
CA LEU A 47 -15.54 -9.64 -1.90
C LEU A 47 -16.53 -9.87 -0.76
N THR A 48 -17.47 -10.79 -0.96
CA THR A 48 -18.36 -11.30 0.07
C THR A 48 -17.55 -12.03 1.15
N SER A 49 -18.08 -12.13 2.37
CA SER A 49 -17.38 -12.83 3.48
C SER A 49 -16.90 -14.25 3.10
N PRO A 50 -17.67 -15.07 2.35
CA PRO A 50 -17.20 -16.36 1.85
C PRO A 50 -16.05 -16.26 0.83
N GLN A 51 -16.04 -15.26 -0.04
CA GLN A 51 -14.93 -15.02 -0.98
C GLN A 51 -13.67 -14.60 -0.23
N ILE A 52 -13.80 -13.74 0.78
CA ILE A 52 -12.68 -13.35 1.65
C ILE A 52 -12.11 -14.59 2.33
N GLN A 53 -12.94 -15.44 2.93
CA GLN A 53 -12.44 -16.64 3.62
C GLN A 53 -11.66 -17.55 2.68
N ARG A 54 -12.17 -17.81 1.47
CA ARG A 54 -11.43 -18.58 0.46
C ARG A 54 -10.07 -17.96 0.12
N LEU A 55 -10.01 -16.64 -0.03
CA LEU A 55 -8.75 -15.93 -0.27
C LEU A 55 -7.78 -16.15 0.90
N ILE A 56 -8.26 -16.08 2.13
CA ILE A 56 -7.46 -16.29 3.35
C ILE A 56 -6.92 -17.72 3.45
N ASP A 57 -7.75 -18.70 3.09
CA ASP A 57 -7.40 -20.12 3.14
C ASP A 57 -6.35 -20.48 2.07
N GLU A 58 -6.33 -19.76 0.94
CA GLU A 58 -5.34 -19.94 -0.13
C GLU A 58 -3.97 -19.31 0.18
N LEU A 59 -3.88 -18.46 1.21
CA LEU A 59 -2.63 -17.81 1.58
C LEU A 59 -1.69 -18.80 2.27
N PRO A 60 -0.48 -19.04 1.73
CA PRO A 60 0.46 -19.97 2.33
C PRO A 60 0.93 -19.47 3.69
N ARG A 61 1.20 -20.39 4.62
CA ARG A 61 1.96 -20.09 5.84
C ARG A 61 3.43 -20.31 5.53
N LEU A 62 4.27 -19.33 5.84
CA LEU A 62 5.72 -19.44 5.65
C LEU A 62 6.37 -19.90 6.95
N THR A 63 7.36 -20.76 6.80
CA THR A 63 8.30 -21.15 7.86
C THR A 63 9.54 -20.26 7.85
N GLU A 64 10.41 -20.42 8.85
CA GLU A 64 11.71 -19.75 8.89
C GLU A 64 12.59 -20.13 7.69
N GLU A 65 12.57 -21.41 7.29
CA GLU A 65 13.28 -21.92 6.10
C GLU A 65 12.76 -21.24 4.82
N ASP A 66 11.44 -21.04 4.72
CA ASP A 66 10.85 -20.31 3.59
C ASP A 66 11.32 -18.85 3.58
N LEU A 67 11.45 -18.19 4.73
CA LEU A 67 11.95 -16.81 4.80
C LEU A 67 13.39 -16.72 4.32
N GLU A 68 14.25 -17.67 4.72
CA GLU A 68 15.63 -17.75 4.23
C GLU A 68 15.66 -17.98 2.71
N ALA A 69 14.88 -18.92 2.20
CA ALA A 69 14.78 -19.20 0.77
C ALA A 69 14.28 -17.99 -0.06
N ASN A 70 13.48 -17.10 0.55
CA ASN A 70 13.02 -15.87 -0.08
C ASN A 70 13.94 -14.66 0.18
N GLY A 71 15.06 -14.83 0.88
CA GLY A 71 15.99 -13.73 1.23
C GLY A 71 15.37 -12.69 2.16
N GLN A 72 14.45 -13.12 3.03
CA GLN A 72 13.66 -12.28 3.93
C GLN A 72 13.81 -12.71 5.41
N TYR A 73 14.87 -13.44 5.75
CA TYR A 73 15.12 -13.93 7.10
C TYR A 73 15.10 -12.80 8.16
N ASP A 74 15.88 -11.73 7.93
CA ASP A 74 15.91 -10.54 8.79
C ASP A 74 14.88 -9.45 8.37
N GLY A 75 13.90 -9.84 7.55
CA GLY A 75 12.89 -8.92 7.03
C GLY A 75 11.87 -8.48 8.10
N SER A 76 11.19 -7.37 7.82
CA SER A 76 10.08 -6.89 8.64
C SER A 76 8.84 -6.65 7.80
N CYS A 77 7.68 -6.82 8.43
CA CYS A 77 6.40 -6.60 7.81
C CYS A 77 6.23 -5.11 7.45
N PRO A 78 5.97 -4.75 6.18
CA PRO A 78 5.81 -3.35 5.77
C PRO A 78 4.60 -2.64 6.38
N ILE A 79 3.69 -3.37 7.04
CA ILE A 79 2.46 -2.81 7.61
C ILE A 79 2.66 -2.46 9.08
N CYS A 80 3.15 -3.41 9.89
CA CYS A 80 3.30 -3.24 11.34
C CYS A 80 4.74 -3.02 11.80
N MET A 81 5.72 -3.13 10.90
CA MET A 81 7.15 -3.00 11.16
C MET A 81 7.72 -4.05 12.14
N ASN A 82 6.95 -5.08 12.53
CA ASN A 82 7.46 -6.21 13.30
C ASN A 82 8.33 -7.11 12.42
N THR A 83 9.36 -7.74 13.00
CA THR A 83 10.20 -8.70 12.25
C THR A 83 9.41 -9.97 11.96
N TYR A 84 9.73 -10.65 10.85
CA TYR A 84 9.06 -11.90 10.51
C TYR A 84 9.35 -13.01 11.53
N LEU A 85 10.58 -13.05 12.07
CA LEU A 85 10.94 -13.98 13.14
C LEU A 85 10.13 -13.76 14.42
N ALA A 86 9.85 -12.51 14.80
CA ALA A 86 8.98 -12.24 15.95
C ALA A 86 7.56 -12.76 15.73
N ALA A 87 7.01 -12.60 14.52
CA ALA A 87 5.69 -13.11 14.17
C ALA A 87 5.63 -14.66 14.16
N LEU A 88 6.71 -15.34 13.76
CA LEU A 88 6.81 -16.80 13.85
C LEU A 88 6.94 -17.28 15.30
N ALA A 89 7.74 -16.60 16.12
CA ALA A 89 7.86 -16.92 17.55
C ALA A 89 6.53 -16.73 18.30
N GLU A 90 5.75 -15.71 17.94
CA GLU A 90 4.38 -15.52 18.46
C GLU A 90 3.45 -16.68 18.08
N GLU A 91 3.57 -17.20 16.85
CA GLU A 91 2.81 -18.37 16.39
C GLU A 91 3.18 -19.63 17.17
N GLU A 92 4.49 -19.91 17.31
CA GLU A 92 4.99 -21.06 18.08
C GLU A 92 4.54 -20.99 19.55
N MET A 93 4.72 -19.83 20.20
CA MET A 93 4.33 -19.64 21.59
C MET A 93 2.83 -19.82 21.79
N SER A 94 2.01 -19.33 20.85
CA SER A 94 0.56 -19.49 20.91
C SER A 94 0.13 -20.95 20.74
N GLN A 95 0.83 -21.71 19.88
CA GLN A 95 0.58 -23.15 19.71
C GLN A 95 0.96 -23.95 20.96
N VAL A 96 2.10 -23.65 21.59
CA VAL A 96 2.56 -24.38 22.79
C VAL A 96 1.70 -24.06 24.01
N MET A 97 1.21 -22.83 24.13
CA MET A 97 0.45 -22.37 25.29
C MET A 97 -1.07 -22.59 25.17
N ASP A 98 -1.57 -23.12 24.05
CA ASP A 98 -3.02 -23.23 23.73
C ASP A 98 -3.78 -21.92 24.04
N SER A 99 -3.14 -20.77 23.80
CA SER A 99 -3.64 -19.48 24.27
C SER A 99 -4.77 -19.00 23.35
N PRO A 100 -5.99 -18.72 23.88
CA PRO A 100 -7.11 -18.22 23.08
C PRO A 100 -6.98 -16.73 22.72
N ALA A 101 -5.85 -16.08 23.04
CA ALA A 101 -5.68 -14.65 22.88
C ALA A 101 -5.84 -14.18 21.42
N HIS A 102 -5.41 -15.00 20.45
CA HIS A 102 -5.47 -14.68 19.03
C HIS A 102 -5.95 -15.88 18.20
N PRO A 103 -6.85 -15.67 17.21
CA PRO A 103 -7.24 -16.71 16.28
C PRO A 103 -6.03 -17.24 15.51
N VAL A 104 -5.90 -18.56 15.39
CA VAL A 104 -4.76 -19.25 14.77
C VAL A 104 -4.56 -18.80 13.31
N GLU A 105 -5.63 -18.43 12.61
CA GLU A 105 -5.56 -17.90 11.24
C GLU A 105 -4.79 -16.60 11.10
N ASN A 106 -4.68 -15.80 12.19
CA ASN A 106 -4.01 -14.51 12.20
C ASN A 106 -2.53 -14.60 12.61
N LEU A 107 -2.06 -15.75 13.09
CA LEU A 107 -0.67 -15.94 13.55
C LEU A 107 0.26 -16.30 12.40
N GLY A 108 1.54 -15.91 12.51
CA GLY A 108 2.58 -16.26 11.55
C GLY A 108 2.71 -15.32 10.36
N VAL A 109 3.37 -15.82 9.32
CA VAL A 109 3.78 -15.04 8.14
C VAL A 109 3.20 -15.65 6.87
N THR A 110 2.90 -14.82 5.88
CA THR A 110 2.34 -15.25 4.59
C THR A 110 2.92 -14.48 3.41
N ARG A 111 2.78 -15.06 2.22
CA ARG A 111 3.21 -14.50 0.94
C ARG A 111 2.05 -14.40 -0.03
N LEU A 112 1.98 -13.29 -0.76
CA LEU A 112 1.09 -13.14 -1.93
C LEU A 112 1.66 -13.89 -3.14
N ALA A 113 1.73 -15.23 -3.04
CA ALA A 113 2.44 -16.08 -3.99
C ALA A 113 1.87 -16.04 -5.43
N LYS A 114 0.56 -15.82 -5.57
CA LYS A 114 -0.11 -15.77 -6.88
C LYS A 114 0.05 -14.44 -7.63
N THR A 115 0.56 -13.38 -6.98
CA THR A 115 0.58 -12.02 -7.53
C THR A 115 1.95 -11.38 -7.42
N CYS A 116 2.14 -10.47 -6.47
CA CYS A 116 3.34 -9.63 -6.34
C CYS A 116 4.42 -10.24 -5.46
N GLY A 117 4.16 -11.38 -4.81
CA GLY A 117 5.16 -12.12 -4.03
C GLY A 117 5.58 -11.45 -2.73
N HIS A 118 4.98 -10.32 -2.34
CA HIS A 118 5.26 -9.63 -1.08
C HIS A 118 4.89 -10.49 0.14
N ILE A 119 5.65 -10.32 1.21
CA ILE A 119 5.53 -11.05 2.48
C ILE A 119 4.98 -10.11 3.55
N PHE A 120 4.09 -10.61 4.40
CA PHE A 120 3.46 -9.87 5.48
C PHE A 120 3.19 -10.78 6.68
N CYS A 121 3.08 -10.19 7.88
CA CYS A 121 2.45 -10.88 9.00
C CYS A 121 0.96 -11.13 8.67
N ARG A 122 0.46 -12.32 9.02
CA ARG A 122 -0.92 -12.71 8.68
C ARG A 122 -1.94 -11.78 9.31
N LYS A 123 -1.81 -11.47 10.60
CA LYS A 123 -2.70 -10.55 11.34
C LYS A 123 -3.01 -9.26 10.57
N ASP A 124 -1.96 -8.56 10.12
CA ASP A 124 -2.12 -7.24 9.51
C ASP A 124 -2.67 -7.33 8.09
N LEU A 125 -2.20 -8.31 7.29
CA LEU A 125 -2.74 -8.52 5.94
C LEU A 125 -4.22 -8.89 6.00
N LEU A 126 -4.61 -9.79 6.91
CA LEU A 126 -5.99 -10.21 7.07
C LEU A 126 -6.89 -9.08 7.57
N THR A 127 -6.39 -8.27 8.51
CA THR A 127 -7.09 -7.06 8.95
C THR A 127 -7.28 -6.09 7.79
N TRP A 128 -6.24 -5.88 6.98
CA TRP A 128 -6.31 -5.00 5.81
C TRP A 128 -7.31 -5.49 4.76
N ILE A 129 -7.33 -6.79 4.46
CA ILE A 129 -8.31 -7.41 3.53
C ILE A 129 -9.74 -7.24 4.05
N ARG A 130 -9.97 -7.49 5.35
CA ARG A 130 -11.30 -7.35 5.98
C ARG A 130 -11.75 -5.88 6.05
N ASP A 131 -10.84 -4.97 6.40
CA ASP A 131 -11.13 -3.54 6.55
C ASP A 131 -11.33 -2.81 5.23
N GLY A 132 -10.63 -3.23 4.17
CA GLY A 132 -10.88 -2.73 2.82
C GLY A 132 -12.33 -2.91 2.38
N VAL A 133 -13.02 -3.91 2.95
CA VAL A 133 -14.43 -4.19 2.68
C VAL A 133 -15.38 -3.36 3.56
N SER A 134 -14.99 -3.03 4.79
CA SER A 134 -15.83 -2.31 5.77
C SER A 134 -15.87 -0.79 5.56
N ARG A 135 -14.77 -0.16 5.09
CA ARG A 135 -14.69 1.30 4.87
C ARG A 135 -15.62 1.88 3.80
N SER A 136 -16.30 1.04 3.01
CA SER A 136 -17.28 1.48 1.99
C SER A 136 -18.75 1.31 2.40
N LEU A 137 -19.05 1.06 3.69
CA LEU A 137 -20.43 1.03 4.23
C LEU A 137 -20.88 2.35 4.87
N HIS A 138 -19.99 3.34 4.99
CA HIS A 138 -20.27 4.64 5.58
C HIS A 138 -20.28 5.80 4.57
N HIS A 139 -20.46 5.52 3.28
CA HIS A 139 -20.67 6.50 2.23
C HIS A 139 -21.88 6.14 1.38
#